data_AF-A0A284R1F7-F1
#
_entry.id   AF-A0A284R1F7-F1
#
_cell.length_a   1.000
_cell.length_b   1.000
_cell.length_c   1.000
_cell.angle_alpha   90.00
_cell.angle_beta   90.00
_cell.angle_gamma   90.00
#
_symmetry.space_group_name_H-M   'P 1'
#
loop_
_entity.id
_entity.type
_entity.pdbx_description
1 polymer ?
#
loop_
_entity_poly.entity_id
_entity_poly.type
_entity_poly.pdbx_seq_one_letter_code
_entity_poly.pdbx_strand_id
1 'polypeptide(L)'
;MSSATSYSAIDYLLDKANIHDTVTKGVLYIDLLRWDDLEREVFTDDIRVDYTSLFGGEVVNVKSKDQSNRGKACLKGWRKRYSGLLIDLPQPGSVPPPKKVRVYANYLVTLVPKDGNQELVQNGGRYLIEVSRITPSDGGNPWRMSSIKADVIYFTSNKEFYDHEN
;
A
#
# COMPACT_ATOMS: atom_id res chain seq x y z
N MET A 1 37.42 11.10 8.02
CA MET A 1 36.60 11.64 6.91
C MET A 1 35.45 10.68 6.69
N SER A 2 34.21 11.09 6.95
CA SER A 2 33.04 10.26 6.65
C SER A 2 32.83 10.30 5.13
N SER A 3 32.95 9.15 4.48
CA SER A 3 32.46 8.98 3.11
C SER A 3 30.96 9.25 3.13
N ALA A 4 30.55 10.41 2.61
CA ALA A 4 29.15 10.67 2.32
C ALA A 4 28.77 9.69 1.19
N THR A 5 28.06 8.61 1.53
CA THR A 5 27.58 7.64 0.56
C THR A 5 26.71 8.38 -0.45
N SER A 6 27.20 8.61 -1.66
CA SER A 6 26.44 9.32 -2.70
C SER A 6 25.34 8.43 -3.25
N TYR A 7 24.14 8.96 -3.39
CA TYR A 7 23.04 8.27 -4.05
C TYR A 7 23.25 8.29 -5.56
N SER A 8 23.69 7.16 -6.12
CA SER A 8 24.02 7.08 -7.54
C SER A 8 22.77 7.06 -8.41
N ALA A 9 22.92 7.38 -9.69
CA ALA A 9 21.82 7.26 -10.66
C ALA A 9 21.32 5.81 -10.79
N ILE A 10 22.20 4.82 -10.63
CA ILE A 10 21.84 3.40 -10.68
C ILE A 10 21.00 3.05 -9.45
N ASP A 11 21.41 3.46 -8.25
CA ASP A 11 20.65 3.22 -7.02
C ASP A 11 19.26 3.86 -7.09
N TYR A 12 19.17 5.07 -7.65
CA TYR A 12 17.91 5.76 -7.90
C TYR A 12 16.99 4.98 -8.83
N LEU A 13 17.49 4.52 -9.98
CA LEU A 13 16.68 3.77 -10.94
C LEU A 13 16.23 2.43 -10.35
N LEU A 14 17.10 1.75 -9.62
CA LEU A 14 16.80 0.49 -8.96
C LEU A 14 15.75 0.66 -7.85
N ASP A 15 15.90 1.67 -6.98
CA ASP A 15 14.91 1.98 -5.95
C ASP A 15 13.57 2.37 -6.56
N LYS A 16 13.57 3.20 -7.60
CA LYS A 16 12.34 3.60 -8.29
C LYS A 16 11.58 2.39 -8.84
N ALA A 17 12.28 1.47 -9.50
CA ALA A 17 11.68 0.24 -10.02
C ALA A 17 11.17 -0.66 -8.88
N ASN A 18 11.98 -0.87 -7.85
CA ASN A 18 11.62 -1.70 -6.70
C ASN A 18 10.42 -1.14 -5.93
N ILE A 19 10.36 0.16 -5.69
CA ILE A 19 9.21 0.80 -5.01
C ILE A 19 7.96 0.69 -5.88
N HIS A 20 8.08 0.94 -7.19
CA HIS A 20 6.97 0.77 -8.12
C HIS A 20 6.41 -0.66 -8.07
N ASP A 21 7.28 -1.66 -8.09
CA ASP A 21 6.90 -3.07 -7.99
C ASP A 21 6.24 -3.40 -6.66
N THR A 22 6.80 -2.95 -5.53
CA THR A 22 6.20 -3.14 -4.20
C THR A 22 4.79 -2.55 -4.15
N VAL A 23 4.60 -1.34 -4.68
CA VAL A 23 3.30 -0.67 -4.67
C VAL A 23 2.29 -1.36 -5.58
N THR A 24 2.74 -1.81 -6.75
CA THR A 24 1.91 -2.53 -7.72
C THR A 24 1.51 -3.92 -7.20
N LYS A 25 2.46 -4.66 -6.60
CA LYS A 25 2.21 -5.94 -5.93
C LYS A 25 1.15 -5.80 -4.84
N GLY A 26 1.17 -4.72 -4.06
CA GLY A 26 0.19 -4.48 -3.01
C GLY A 26 -1.26 -4.54 -3.49
N VAL A 27 -1.54 -4.02 -4.69
CA VAL A 27 -2.87 -4.11 -5.30
C VAL A 27 -3.10 -5.46 -5.96
N LEU A 28 -2.14 -5.90 -6.76
CA LEU A 28 -2.27 -7.13 -7.53
C LEU A 28 -2.46 -8.36 -6.62
N TYR A 29 -1.74 -8.42 -5.50
CA TYR A 29 -1.85 -9.54 -4.56
C TYR A 29 -3.18 -9.54 -3.81
N ILE A 30 -3.78 -8.37 -3.53
CA ILE A 30 -5.15 -8.28 -3.00
C ILE A 30 -6.14 -8.83 -4.04
N ASP A 31 -6.04 -8.40 -5.30
CA ASP A 31 -6.92 -8.84 -6.39
C ASP A 31 -6.79 -10.35 -6.69
N LEU A 32 -5.57 -10.89 -6.58
CA LEU A 32 -5.28 -12.32 -6.77
C LEU A 32 -5.45 -13.16 -5.49
N LEU A 33 -5.87 -12.57 -4.37
CA LEU A 33 -6.02 -13.23 -3.07
C LEU A 33 -4.72 -13.89 -2.55
N ARG A 34 -3.55 -13.35 -2.93
CA ARG A 34 -2.21 -13.81 -2.54
C ARG A 34 -1.78 -13.19 -1.20
N TRP A 35 -2.53 -13.47 -0.15
CA TRP A 35 -2.36 -12.84 1.17
C TRP A 35 -1.00 -13.10 1.82
N ASP A 36 -0.48 -14.32 1.71
CA ASP A 36 0.84 -14.66 2.28
C ASP A 36 1.98 -13.92 1.57
N ASP A 37 1.85 -13.70 0.26
CA ASP A 37 2.82 -12.95 -0.53
C ASP A 37 2.70 -11.44 -0.28
N LEU A 38 1.49 -10.95 -0.01
CA LEU A 38 1.24 -9.57 0.42
C LEU A 38 1.96 -9.28 1.74
N GLU A 39 1.84 -10.18 2.72
CA GLU A 39 2.53 -10.05 4.00
C GLU A 39 4.06 -10.06 3.81
N ARG A 40 4.59 -11.04 3.07
CA ARG A 40 6.04 -11.25 2.92
C ARG A 40 6.74 -10.20 2.05
N GLU A 41 6.12 -9.81 0.93
CA GLU A 41 6.79 -9.03 -0.12
C GLU A 41 6.36 -7.57 -0.18
N VAL A 42 5.25 -7.20 0.45
CA VAL A 42 4.71 -5.84 0.34
C VAL A 42 4.79 -5.08 1.64
N PHE A 43 4.49 -5.68 2.79
CA PHE A 43 4.42 -4.96 4.06
C PHE A 43 5.69 -5.07 4.90
N THR A 44 5.94 -4.05 5.72
CA THR A 44 6.78 -4.20 6.92
C THR A 44 6.00 -4.92 8.01
N ASP A 45 6.68 -5.50 9.01
CA ASP A 45 6.05 -6.24 10.11
C ASP A 45 4.94 -5.44 10.82
N ASP A 46 5.17 -4.14 11.00
CA ASP A 46 4.22 -3.18 11.52
C ASP A 46 3.87 -2.15 10.44
N ILE A 47 2.58 -1.86 10.29
CA ILE A 47 2.07 -0.91 9.30
C ILE A 47 1.21 0.12 10.00
N ARG A 48 1.45 1.39 9.70
CA ARG A 48 0.56 2.48 10.09
C ARG A 48 -0.58 2.61 9.08
N VAL A 49 -1.82 2.45 9.51
CA VAL A 49 -3.01 2.51 8.65
C VAL A 49 -3.89 3.68 9.06
N ASP A 50 -4.18 4.54 8.10
CA ASP A 50 -5.04 5.72 8.26
C ASP A 50 -6.15 5.67 7.22
N TYR A 51 -7.27 5.07 7.64
CA TYR A 51 -8.50 4.97 6.87
C TYR A 51 -9.61 5.83 7.45
N THR A 52 -9.27 6.84 8.27
CA THR A 52 -10.24 7.75 8.89
C THR A 52 -11.16 8.42 7.85
N SER A 53 -10.64 8.74 6.66
CA SER A 53 -11.45 9.30 5.58
C SER A 53 -12.48 8.32 4.97
N LEU A 54 -12.23 7.00 5.05
CA LEU A 54 -13.13 5.96 4.58
C LEU A 54 -14.17 5.57 5.64
N PHE A 55 -13.70 5.22 6.83
CA PHE A 55 -14.48 4.54 7.87
C PHE A 55 -14.72 5.38 9.13
N GLY A 56 -14.15 6.59 9.21
CA GLY A 56 -14.03 7.29 10.49
C GLY A 56 -13.02 6.60 11.42
N GLY A 57 -13.14 6.85 12.72
CA GLY A 57 -12.26 6.26 13.73
C GLY A 57 -10.85 6.82 13.75
N GLU A 58 -9.91 6.07 14.33
CA GLU A 58 -8.55 6.52 14.60
C GLU A 58 -7.51 5.86 13.68
N VAL A 59 -6.36 6.52 13.56
CA VAL A 59 -5.17 5.95 12.95
C VAL A 59 -4.68 4.80 13.84
N VAL A 60 -4.38 3.66 13.23
CA VAL A 60 -3.89 2.48 13.95
C VAL A 60 -2.51 2.05 13.45
N ASN A 61 -1.72 1.47 14.34
CA ASN A 61 -0.56 0.67 13.98
C ASN A 61 -0.92 -0.79 14.20
N VAL A 62 -0.78 -1.61 13.16
CA VAL A 62 -1.19 -3.01 13.16
C VAL A 62 -0.07 -3.89 12.62
N LYS A 63 -0.07 -5.17 12.98
CA LYS A 63 0.79 -6.14 12.34
C LYS A 63 0.36 -6.37 10.89
N SER A 64 1.31 -6.62 10.01
CA SER A 64 1.04 -6.93 8.60
C SER A 64 0.05 -8.07 8.42
N LYS A 65 0.19 -9.11 9.23
CA LYS A 65 -0.73 -10.25 9.29
C LYS A 65 -2.17 -9.85 9.61
N ASP A 66 -2.36 -8.98 10.60
CA ASP A 66 -3.69 -8.52 11.00
C ASP A 66 -4.32 -7.66 9.90
N GLN A 67 -3.52 -6.81 9.26
CA GLN A 67 -3.96 -6.01 8.12
C GLN A 67 -4.37 -6.89 6.93
N SER A 68 -3.60 -7.94 6.61
CA SER A 68 -3.93 -8.90 5.55
C SER A 68 -5.20 -9.70 5.89
N ASN A 69 -5.36 -10.12 7.15
CA ASN A 69 -6.53 -10.87 7.62
C ASN A 69 -7.82 -10.04 7.55
N ARG A 70 -7.76 -8.74 7.90
CA ARG A 70 -8.90 -7.83 7.72
C ARG A 70 -9.35 -7.78 6.26
N GLY A 71 -8.42 -7.67 5.32
CA GLY A 71 -8.72 -7.70 3.89
C GLY A 71 -9.37 -9.03 3.44
N LYS A 72 -8.89 -10.16 3.97
CA LYS A 72 -9.40 -11.51 3.69
C LYS A 72 -10.81 -11.73 4.23
N ALA A 73 -11.14 -11.19 5.41
CA ALA A 73 -12.43 -11.38 6.05
C ALA A 73 -13.59 -10.75 5.25
N CYS A 74 -13.37 -9.54 4.73
CA CYS A 74 -14.44 -8.73 4.16
C CYS A 74 -15.07 -9.30 2.87
N LEU A 75 -14.37 -10.09 2.02
CA LEU A 75 -14.74 -10.12 0.59
C LEU A 75 -14.57 -11.46 -0.14
N LYS A 76 -15.41 -11.71 -1.18
CA LYS A 76 -15.27 -12.84 -2.14
C LYS A 76 -14.30 -12.49 -3.28
N GLY A 77 -14.16 -11.18 -3.59
CA GLY A 77 -13.23 -10.67 -4.60
C GLY A 77 -13.10 -9.15 -4.53
N TRP A 78 -11.90 -8.66 -4.83
CA TRP A 78 -11.59 -7.23 -4.99
C TRP A 78 -11.27 -6.97 -6.46
N ARG A 79 -11.66 -5.80 -6.96
CA ARG A 79 -11.02 -5.21 -8.14
C ARG A 79 -10.49 -3.85 -7.74
N LYS A 80 -9.21 -3.81 -7.37
CA LYS A 80 -8.50 -2.60 -6.96
C LYS A 80 -7.52 -2.22 -8.06
N ARG A 81 -7.43 -0.94 -8.36
CA ARG A 81 -6.42 -0.40 -9.28
C ARG A 81 -5.77 0.82 -8.69
N TYR A 82 -4.44 0.88 -8.79
CA TYR A 82 -3.70 2.12 -8.64
C TYR A 82 -3.35 2.71 -10.01
N SER A 83 -3.37 4.02 -10.10
CA SER A 83 -2.94 4.77 -11.27
C SER A 83 -2.20 6.04 -10.85
N GLY A 84 -1.37 6.60 -11.75
CA GLY A 84 -0.65 7.85 -11.48
C GLY A 84 0.31 7.74 -10.29
N LEU A 85 1.11 6.68 -10.20
CA LEU A 85 2.11 6.52 -9.14
C LEU A 85 3.20 7.60 -9.28
N LEU A 86 3.32 8.45 -8.26
CA LEU A 86 4.40 9.40 -8.10
C LEU A 86 5.26 8.99 -6.90
N ILE A 87 6.48 8.55 -7.17
CA ILE A 87 7.46 8.14 -6.16
C ILE A 87 8.36 9.33 -5.84
N ASP A 88 8.29 9.84 -4.61
CA ASP A 88 9.00 11.03 -4.13
C ASP A 88 10.42 10.69 -3.67
N LEU A 89 11.24 10.24 -4.62
CA LEU A 89 12.65 9.95 -4.41
C LEU A 89 13.51 11.22 -4.56
N PRO A 90 14.55 11.41 -3.73
CA PRO A 90 15.51 12.48 -3.94
C PRO A 90 16.27 12.25 -5.26
N GLN A 91 16.68 13.34 -5.91
CA GLN A 91 17.51 13.24 -7.10
C GLN A 91 18.89 12.66 -6.77
N PRO A 92 19.52 11.89 -7.68
CA PRO A 92 20.88 11.39 -7.51
C PRO A 92 21.89 12.51 -7.25
N GLY A 93 22.96 12.21 -6.50
CA GLY A 93 24.04 13.16 -6.24
C GLY A 93 24.64 13.00 -4.84
N SER A 94 24.96 14.13 -4.20
CA SER A 94 25.63 14.19 -2.89
C SER A 94 24.71 13.89 -1.70
N VAL A 95 23.51 13.38 -1.94
CA VAL A 95 22.56 12.97 -0.89
C VAL A 95 22.75 11.49 -0.56
N PRO A 96 22.49 11.05 0.68
CA PRO A 96 22.53 9.63 1.03
C PRO A 96 21.35 8.86 0.41
N PRO A 97 21.50 7.54 0.14
CA PRO A 97 20.38 6.71 -0.27
C PRO A 97 19.23 6.76 0.74
N PRO A 98 17.97 6.92 0.29
CA PRO A 98 16.84 7.05 1.19
C PRO A 98 16.57 5.71 1.89
N LYS A 99 16.17 5.82 3.17
CA LYS A 99 15.65 4.69 3.96
C LYS A 99 14.12 4.63 3.97
N LYS A 100 13.47 5.72 3.58
CA LYS A 100 12.02 5.90 3.65
C LYS A 100 11.59 6.89 2.57
N VAL A 101 10.50 6.59 1.87
CA VAL A 101 10.04 7.33 0.70
C VAL A 101 8.51 7.41 0.71
N ARG A 102 7.96 8.52 0.21
CA ARG A 102 6.52 8.68 0.00
C ARG A 102 6.16 8.33 -1.44
N VAL A 103 5.01 7.69 -1.60
CA VAL A 103 4.40 7.40 -2.89
C VAL A 103 2.98 7.92 -2.87
N TYR A 104 2.65 8.74 -3.86
CA TYR A 104 1.28 9.17 -4.12
C TYR A 104 0.71 8.29 -5.22
N ALA A 105 -0.51 7.80 -5.04
CA ALA A 105 -1.20 7.02 -6.05
C ALA A 105 -2.68 7.40 -6.07
N ASN A 106 -3.27 7.53 -7.25
CA ASN A 106 -4.73 7.50 -7.36
C ASN A 106 -5.19 6.06 -7.21
N TYR A 107 -6.35 5.85 -6.61
CA TYR A 107 -6.96 4.53 -6.53
C TYR A 107 -8.41 4.53 -6.96
N LEU A 108 -8.81 3.38 -7.51
CA LEU A 108 -10.17 2.97 -7.77
C LEU A 108 -10.36 1.59 -7.14
N VAL A 109 -11.40 1.42 -6.34
CA VAL A 109 -11.79 0.13 -5.76
C VAL A 109 -13.22 -0.16 -6.19
N THR A 110 -13.43 -1.38 -6.70
CA THR A 110 -14.75 -1.98 -6.84
C THR A 110 -14.78 -3.26 -6.02
N LEU A 111 -15.72 -3.33 -5.09
CA LEU A 111 -15.93 -4.48 -4.23
C LEU A 111 -17.14 -5.28 -4.71
N VAL A 112 -16.97 -6.60 -4.79
CA VAL A 112 -18.03 -7.54 -5.14
C VAL A 112 -18.43 -8.30 -3.87
N PRO A 113 -19.65 -8.08 -3.34
CA PRO A 113 -20.11 -8.73 -2.12
C PRO A 113 -20.15 -10.26 -2.22
N LYS A 114 -20.04 -10.94 -1.07
CA LYS A 114 -20.05 -12.41 -1.03
C LYS A 114 -21.39 -13.00 -1.49
N ASP A 115 -22.49 -12.33 -1.21
CA ASP A 115 -23.81 -12.96 -1.29
C ASP A 115 -24.62 -12.56 -2.52
N GLY A 116 -24.05 -11.82 -3.47
CA GLY A 116 -24.67 -11.47 -4.77
C GLY A 116 -25.92 -10.59 -4.69
N ASN A 117 -26.57 -10.53 -3.53
CA ASN A 117 -27.77 -9.75 -3.22
C ASN A 117 -27.46 -8.32 -2.73
N GLN A 118 -26.18 -8.00 -2.51
CA GLN A 118 -25.75 -6.65 -2.15
C GLN A 118 -25.23 -5.91 -3.40
N GLU A 119 -25.52 -4.62 -3.48
CA GLU A 119 -25.04 -3.76 -4.55
C GLU A 119 -23.50 -3.66 -4.55
N LEU A 120 -22.92 -3.44 -5.74
CA LEU A 120 -21.49 -3.19 -5.88
C LEU A 120 -21.10 -1.96 -5.07
N VAL A 121 -19.97 -2.02 -4.35
CA VAL A 121 -19.42 -0.83 -3.68
C VAL A 121 -18.25 -0.30 -4.48
N GLN A 122 -18.29 0.99 -4.81
CA GLN A 122 -17.23 1.65 -5.55
C GLN A 122 -16.74 2.88 -4.80
N ASN A 123 -15.42 3.02 -4.69
CA ASN A 123 -14.81 4.21 -4.12
C ASN A 123 -13.52 4.54 -4.85
N GLY A 124 -13.14 5.81 -4.79
CA GLY A 124 -11.91 6.28 -5.38
C GLY A 124 -11.36 7.50 -4.67
N GLY A 125 -10.06 7.70 -4.82
CA GLY A 125 -9.36 8.72 -4.09
C GLY A 125 -7.86 8.65 -4.32
N ARG A 126 -7.11 9.08 -3.31
CA ARG A 126 -5.65 9.07 -3.31
C ARG A 126 -5.14 8.26 -2.13
N TYR A 127 -4.10 7.48 -2.37
CA TYR A 127 -3.27 6.95 -1.30
C TYR A 127 -2.02 7.79 -1.16
N LEU A 128 -1.71 8.14 0.08
CA LEU A 128 -0.36 8.46 0.50
C LEU A 128 0.23 7.21 1.16
N ILE A 129 1.17 6.60 0.47
CA ILE A 129 1.87 5.39 0.91
C ILE A 129 3.26 5.81 1.37
N GLU A 130 3.69 5.30 2.50
CA GLU A 130 5.10 5.35 2.90
C GLU A 130 5.71 3.97 2.70
N VAL A 131 6.89 3.93 2.08
CA VAL A 131 7.69 2.72 1.94
C VAL A 131 8.99 2.89 2.71
N SER A 132 9.40 1.84 3.41
CA SER A 132 10.63 1.76 4.17
C SER A 132 11.55 0.72 3.56
N ARG A 133 12.85 0.97 3.62
CA ARG A 133 13.89 0.01 3.27
C ARG A 133 14.09 -0.97 4.43
N ILE A 134 14.03 -2.26 4.14
CA ILE A 134 14.38 -3.36 5.03
C ILE A 134 15.60 -4.10 4.49
N THR A 135 16.15 -5.01 5.29
CA THR A 135 17.18 -5.95 4.85
C THR A 135 16.51 -7.31 4.63
N PRO A 136 16.18 -7.69 3.38
CA PRO A 136 15.56 -8.98 3.11
C PRO A 136 16.59 -10.10 3.32
N SER A 137 16.13 -11.24 3.87
CA SER A 137 16.99 -12.39 4.15
C SER A 137 17.50 -13.11 2.89
N ASP A 138 16.80 -12.94 1.76
CA ASP A 138 17.09 -13.58 0.47
C ASP A 138 17.80 -12.66 -0.53
N GLY A 139 18.16 -11.43 -0.14
CA GLY A 139 18.77 -10.45 -1.03
C GLY A 139 17.84 -9.85 -2.09
N GLY A 140 16.52 -10.00 -1.93
CA GLY A 140 15.52 -9.49 -2.87
C GLY A 140 15.27 -7.97 -2.79
N ASN A 141 14.12 -7.54 -3.33
CA ASN A 141 13.68 -6.14 -3.27
C ASN A 141 13.60 -5.68 -1.79
N PRO A 142 14.31 -4.61 -1.39
CA PRO A 142 14.37 -4.18 0.01
C PRO A 142 13.23 -3.24 0.43
N TRP A 143 12.32 -2.83 -0.47
CA TRP A 143 11.28 -1.85 -0.17
C TRP A 143 9.97 -2.52 0.24
N ARG A 144 9.41 -2.06 1.36
CA ARG A 144 8.11 -2.52 1.90
C ARG A 144 7.26 -1.32 2.32
N MET A 145 5.95 -1.38 2.13
CA MET A 145 5.01 -0.40 2.63
C MET A 145 4.97 -0.43 4.17
N SER A 146 5.17 0.72 4.77
CA SER A 146 5.16 0.94 6.22
C SER A 146 4.03 1.85 6.68
N SER A 147 3.41 2.61 5.76
CA SER A 147 2.18 3.34 6.04
C SER A 147 1.27 3.37 4.82
N ILE A 148 -0.03 3.31 5.06
CA ILE A 148 -1.05 3.56 4.05
C ILE A 148 -2.05 4.56 4.63
N LYS A 149 -2.24 5.67 3.93
CA LYS A 149 -3.28 6.66 4.24
C LYS A 149 -4.21 6.82 3.05
N ALA A 150 -5.50 6.56 3.24
CA ALA A 150 -6.53 6.86 2.26
C ALA A 150 -6.97 8.32 2.39
N ASP A 151 -7.16 8.97 1.25
CA ASP A 151 -7.87 10.24 1.09
C ASP A 151 -8.99 10.03 0.06
N VAL A 152 -10.21 9.80 0.54
CA VAL A 152 -11.37 9.47 -0.29
C VAL A 152 -11.87 10.72 -0.97
N ILE A 153 -12.01 10.67 -2.29
CA ILE A 153 -12.60 11.75 -3.08
C ILE A 153 -14.06 11.46 -3.36
N TYR A 154 -14.39 10.21 -3.70
CA TYR A 154 -15.76 9.80 -3.93
C TYR A 154 -16.02 8.39 -3.41
N PHE A 155 -17.28 8.17 -3.08
CA PHE A 155 -17.81 6.90 -2.64
C PHE A 155 -19.22 6.79 -3.22
N THR A 156 -19.49 5.70 -3.92
CA THR A 156 -20.77 5.42 -4.58
C THR A 156 -21.22 4.02 -4.20
N SER A 157 -22.48 3.88 -3.77
CA SER A 157 -23.12 2.71 -3.13
C SER A 157 -23.31 2.85 -1.61
N ASN A 158 -23.98 1.87 -0.99
CA ASN A 158 -24.38 1.84 0.40
C ASN A 158 -23.15 1.69 1.33
N LYS A 159 -22.86 2.72 2.13
CA LYS A 159 -21.72 2.77 3.06
C LYS A 159 -21.80 1.67 4.14
N GLU A 160 -23.02 1.18 4.41
CA GLU A 160 -23.33 0.08 5.34
C GLU A 160 -22.56 -1.23 5.06
N PHE A 161 -22.00 -1.41 3.85
CA PHE A 161 -21.15 -2.58 3.55
C PHE A 161 -19.96 -2.73 4.50
N TYR A 162 -19.41 -1.61 4.98
CA TYR A 162 -18.28 -1.61 5.92
C TYR A 162 -18.72 -1.64 7.39
N ASP A 163 -20.00 -1.43 7.67
CA ASP A 163 -20.54 -1.29 9.03
C ASP A 163 -20.97 -2.64 9.64
N HIS A 164 -20.69 -3.77 8.97
CA HIS A 164 -20.87 -5.11 9.54
C HIS A 164 -19.68 -5.51 10.44
N GLU A 165 -19.48 -4.76 11.51
CA GLU A 165 -18.94 -5.30 12.78
C GLU A 165 -19.93 -4.95 13.90
N ASN A 166 -20.79 -5.92 14.20
CA ASN A 166 -21.40 -6.16 15.52
C ASN A 166 -21.61 -7.67 15.68
#